data_AF-F0I8V6-F1
#
_entry.id   AF-F0I8V6-F1
#
_cell.length_a   1.000
_cell.length_b   1.000
_cell.length_c   1.000
_cell.angle_alpha   90.00
_cell.angle_beta   90.00
_cell.angle_gamma   90.00
#
_symmetry.space_group_name_H-M   'P 1'
#
loop_
_entity.id
_entity.type
_entity.pdbx_description
1 polymer ?
#
loop_
_entity_poly.entity_id
_entity_poly.type
_entity_poly.pdbx_seq_one_letter_code
_entity_poly.pdbx_strand_id
1 'polypeptide(L)'
;MLAIEEIKKITPSNLPALTIVAGDDLGQFELLKEQFLRQIQFQPGDLNTAIFDMKEANYQDVELDLVSLPFFTDEKIVILDHFADLTTAKKRYLTDEELKSFENYLENPADTTRLVIFAEGKLDSKRRLVKLLKRDGKIFEAAELKEADLRAYFSKEAQAEGLQFAPAAFDQLLLKSGFQFSEVSKNLAFLKGYKESGQISLEDIAEAIPKTLQDNIFDLTQLILQQKIDEARSLVRDLTLQGEDEIKLIAIMLGQFRIFTQVKVLAENGRAESQIVSDLSDYLGRKVNPYQVKFALKDARSLSLSFLKKTMACLIETDYQIKSGLYDKDYLFDLALLKIATGELQAK
;
A
#
# COMPACT_ATOMS: atom_id res chain seq x y z
N MET A 1 13.44 -12.70 10.84
CA MET A 1 12.06 -12.81 11.35
C MET A 1 11.41 -11.48 11.05
N LEU A 2 10.18 -11.45 10.55
CA LEU A 2 9.56 -10.17 10.18
C LEU A 2 9.27 -9.36 11.44
N ALA A 3 9.30 -8.03 11.37
CA ALA A 3 9.01 -7.16 12.52
C ALA A 3 7.67 -7.53 13.18
N ILE A 4 6.68 -7.90 12.35
CA ILE A 4 5.35 -8.32 12.78
C ILE A 4 5.29 -9.68 13.49
N GLU A 5 6.28 -10.53 13.28
CA GLU A 5 6.45 -11.77 14.04
C GLU A 5 7.24 -11.51 15.34
N GLU A 6 8.23 -10.61 15.30
CA GLU A 6 9.04 -10.26 16.47
C GLU A 6 8.22 -9.52 17.54
N ILE A 7 7.32 -8.63 17.12
CA ILE A 7 6.53 -7.80 18.04
C ILE A 7 5.61 -8.63 18.94
N LYS A 8 5.18 -9.82 18.45
CA LYS A 8 4.35 -10.77 19.21
C LYS A 8 5.07 -11.35 20.45
N LYS A 9 6.38 -11.12 20.58
CA LYS A 9 7.20 -11.57 21.73
C LYS A 9 7.39 -10.50 22.79
N ILE A 10 6.98 -9.25 22.51
CA ILE A 10 7.01 -8.17 23.48
C ILE A 10 5.95 -8.43 24.54
N THR A 11 6.26 -8.07 25.78
CA THR A 11 5.43 -8.11 26.96
C THR A 11 5.83 -6.93 27.84
N PRO A 12 5.03 -6.53 28.84
CA PRO A 12 5.45 -5.50 29.78
C PRO A 12 6.79 -5.83 30.47
N SER A 13 7.03 -7.11 30.78
CA SER A 13 8.23 -7.56 31.51
C SER A 13 9.53 -7.53 30.72
N ASN A 14 9.47 -7.53 29.38
CA ASN A 14 10.66 -7.54 28.51
C ASN A 14 10.69 -6.34 27.57
N LEU A 15 9.91 -5.30 27.87
CA LEU A 15 9.83 -4.08 27.08
C LEU A 15 11.16 -3.31 27.16
N PRO A 16 11.85 -3.08 26.04
CA PRO A 16 13.08 -2.29 26.03
C PRO A 16 12.84 -0.85 26.48
N ALA A 17 13.87 -0.23 27.07
CA ALA A 17 13.83 1.17 27.51
C ALA A 17 13.38 2.13 26.40
N LEU A 18 13.88 1.91 25.18
CA LEU A 18 13.51 2.65 23.98
C LEU A 18 12.97 1.67 22.93
N THR A 19 11.71 1.83 22.56
CA THR A 19 11.07 1.03 21.51
C THR A 19 10.49 1.93 20.41
N ILE A 20 10.78 1.60 19.16
CA ILE A 20 10.34 2.38 18.00
C ILE A 20 9.59 1.44 17.07
N VAL A 21 8.37 1.81 16.71
CA VAL A 21 7.61 1.18 15.64
C VAL A 21 7.46 2.24 14.55
N ALA A 22 8.01 1.98 13.36
CA ALA A 22 8.00 2.93 12.25
C ALA A 22 7.96 2.19 10.92
N GLY A 23 7.54 2.82 9.83
CA GLY A 23 7.60 2.18 8.52
C GLY A 23 6.75 2.83 7.45
N ASP A 24 7.12 2.62 6.19
CA ASP A 24 6.47 3.18 5.01
C ASP A 24 5.29 2.35 4.48
N ASP A 25 5.20 1.07 4.83
CA ASP A 25 3.99 0.27 4.64
C ASP A 25 2.98 0.56 5.76
N LEU A 26 2.04 1.46 5.49
CA LEU A 26 1.03 1.88 6.45
C LEU A 26 0.16 0.72 6.95
N GLY A 27 -0.17 -0.24 6.09
CA GLY A 27 -1.00 -1.39 6.48
C GLY A 27 -0.29 -2.28 7.48
N GLN A 28 1.00 -2.54 7.25
CA GLN A 28 1.84 -3.27 8.21
C GLN A 28 2.09 -2.46 9.48
N PHE A 29 2.28 -1.14 9.37
CA PHE A 29 2.51 -0.25 10.50
C PHE A 29 1.32 -0.25 11.47
N GLU A 30 0.10 -0.08 10.97
CA GLU A 30 -1.11 -0.09 11.81
C GLU A 30 -1.27 -1.43 12.53
N LEU A 31 -1.02 -2.54 11.84
CA LEU A 31 -1.09 -3.86 12.46
C LEU A 31 0.02 -4.06 13.51
N LEU A 32 1.25 -3.58 13.26
CA LEU A 32 2.32 -3.59 14.25
C LEU A 32 1.95 -2.78 15.49
N LYS A 33 1.41 -1.58 15.30
CA LYS A 33 0.96 -0.69 16.37
C LYS A 33 -0.14 -1.34 17.21
N GLU A 34 -1.18 -1.87 16.58
CA GLU A 34 -2.27 -2.57 17.26
C GLU A 34 -1.74 -3.79 18.06
N GLN A 35 -0.90 -4.61 17.43
CA GLN A 35 -0.30 -5.77 18.08
C GLN A 35 0.59 -5.36 19.25
N PHE A 36 1.39 -4.31 19.10
CA PHE A 36 2.24 -3.80 20.18
C PHE A 36 1.41 -3.35 21.38
N LEU A 37 0.41 -2.48 21.16
CA LEU A 37 -0.48 -1.99 22.22
C LEU A 37 -1.19 -3.14 22.94
N ARG A 38 -1.62 -4.16 22.20
CA ARG A 38 -2.19 -5.38 22.78
C ARG A 38 -1.19 -6.16 23.64
N GLN A 39 0.05 -6.31 23.17
CA GLN A 39 1.10 -7.06 23.88
C GLN A 39 1.54 -6.38 25.18
N ILE A 40 1.59 -5.06 25.21
CA ILE A 40 1.86 -4.30 26.44
C ILE A 40 0.62 -4.15 27.34
N GLN A 41 -0.51 -4.76 26.96
CA GLN A 41 -1.78 -4.69 27.68
C GLN A 41 -2.26 -3.25 27.91
N PHE A 42 -2.07 -2.40 26.90
CA PHE A 42 -2.44 -0.99 26.99
C PHE A 42 -3.91 -0.81 27.37
N GLN A 43 -4.16 0.04 28.37
CA GLN A 43 -5.50 0.42 28.81
C GLN A 43 -5.61 1.96 28.86
N PRO A 44 -6.63 2.55 28.20
CA PRO A 44 -6.91 3.97 28.35
C PRO A 44 -7.15 4.33 29.81
N GLY A 45 -6.42 5.33 30.32
CA GLY A 45 -6.57 5.82 31.69
C GLY A 45 -5.72 5.08 32.74
N ASP A 46 -4.83 4.17 32.33
CA ASP A 46 -3.78 3.66 33.21
C ASP A 46 -2.85 4.80 33.64
N LEU A 47 -2.69 4.99 34.96
CA LEU A 47 -1.87 6.05 35.54
C LEU A 47 -0.37 5.85 35.24
N ASN A 48 0.04 4.64 34.89
CA ASN A 48 1.41 4.32 34.50
C ASN A 48 1.62 4.30 32.98
N THR A 49 0.63 4.75 32.19
CA THR A 49 0.80 4.92 30.75
C THR A 49 0.36 6.32 30.30
N ALA A 50 1.30 7.10 29.77
CA ALA A 50 1.03 8.38 29.13
C ALA A 50 1.07 8.23 27.61
N ILE A 51 0.09 8.78 26.89
CA ILE A 51 0.08 8.83 25.42
C ILE A 51 -0.01 10.29 24.96
N PHE A 52 0.86 10.65 24.04
CA PHE A 52 0.89 11.96 23.40
C PHE A 52 0.74 11.83 21.90
N ASP A 53 -0.29 12.44 21.31
CA ASP A 53 -0.35 12.66 19.86
C ASP A 53 0.57 13.83 19.51
N MET A 54 1.74 13.53 18.94
CA MET A 54 2.75 14.53 18.64
C MET A 54 2.34 15.53 17.56
N LYS A 55 1.21 15.33 16.88
CA LYS A 55 0.64 16.35 15.97
C LYS A 55 0.17 17.60 16.72
N GLU A 56 -0.24 17.45 17.97
CA GLU A 56 -0.88 18.51 18.76
C GLU A 56 -0.35 18.62 20.20
N ALA A 57 0.44 17.64 20.67
CA ALA A 57 1.00 17.63 22.00
C ALA A 57 1.93 18.83 22.25
N ASN A 58 1.82 19.40 23.44
CA ASN A 58 2.80 20.33 23.97
C ASN A 58 4.01 19.55 24.48
N TYR A 59 5.18 19.78 23.89
CA TYR A 59 6.39 19.02 24.21
C TYR A 59 6.85 19.19 25.66
N GLN A 60 6.54 20.32 26.32
CA GLN A 60 6.89 20.50 27.74
C GLN A 60 6.19 19.47 28.65
N ASP A 61 4.95 19.11 28.31
CA ASP A 61 4.20 18.09 29.04
C ASP A 61 4.79 16.70 28.79
N VAL A 62 5.21 16.42 27.54
CA VAL A 62 5.93 15.20 27.17
C VAL A 62 7.22 15.07 27.97
N GLU A 63 8.03 16.12 28.00
CA GLU A 63 9.32 16.15 28.70
C GLU A 63 9.15 15.91 30.20
N LEU A 64 8.14 16.53 30.83
CA LEU A 64 7.80 16.30 32.22
C LEU A 64 7.46 14.82 32.48
N ASP A 65 6.67 14.20 31.61
CA ASP A 65 6.33 12.79 31.75
C ASP A 65 7.48 11.85 31.40
N LEU A 66 8.45 12.23 30.57
CA LEU A 66 9.60 11.37 30.32
C LEU A 66 10.47 11.17 31.57
N VAL A 67 10.46 12.13 32.50
CA VAL A 67 11.33 12.15 33.69
C VAL A 67 10.58 11.98 35.02
N SER A 68 9.25 12.08 35.04
CA SER A 68 8.50 11.90 36.29
C SER A 68 8.44 10.43 36.71
N LEU A 69 8.31 10.20 38.02
CA LEU A 69 8.32 8.84 38.58
C LEU A 69 7.01 8.09 38.29
N PRO A 70 7.07 6.76 38.13
CA PRO A 70 5.89 5.90 38.02
C PRO A 70 5.02 5.95 39.29
N PHE A 71 3.73 5.66 39.14
CA PHE A 71 2.74 5.65 40.21
C PHE A 71 2.60 4.25 40.82
N PHE A 72 3.24 4.03 41.96
CA PHE A 72 3.23 2.76 42.72
C PHE A 72 3.65 1.51 41.91
N THR A 73 4.45 1.69 40.86
CA THR A 73 5.09 0.62 40.08
C THR A 73 6.57 0.93 39.88
N ASP A 74 7.34 -0.07 39.42
CA ASP A 74 8.77 0.11 39.14
C ASP A 74 9.00 0.94 37.86
N GLU A 75 8.08 0.83 36.89
CA GLU A 75 8.22 1.41 35.57
C GLU A 75 6.88 1.98 35.09
N LYS A 76 6.96 2.98 34.22
CA LYS A 76 5.83 3.52 33.45
C LYS A 76 6.15 3.54 31.96
N ILE A 77 5.11 3.62 31.13
CA ILE A 77 5.21 3.68 29.68
C ILE A 77 4.85 5.09 29.21
N VAL A 78 5.69 5.68 28.36
CA VAL A 78 5.38 6.94 27.66
C VAL A 78 5.36 6.65 26.17
N ILE A 79 4.21 6.91 25.54
CA ILE A 79 3.97 6.66 24.12
C ILE A 79 3.91 7.99 23.38
N LEU A 80 4.82 8.16 22.42
CA LEU A 80 4.77 9.25 21.45
C LEU A 80 4.13 8.72 20.17
N ASP A 81 2.88 9.07 19.95
CA ASP A 81 2.15 8.70 18.75
C ASP A 81 2.36 9.73 17.64
N HIS A 82 2.27 9.29 16.39
CA HIS A 82 2.40 10.14 15.20
C HIS A 82 3.69 10.97 15.13
N PHE A 83 4.82 10.45 15.62
CA PHE A 83 6.05 11.24 15.76
C PHE A 83 6.88 11.35 14.46
N ALA A 84 6.41 12.18 13.54
CA ALA A 84 6.99 12.34 12.19
C ALA A 84 8.41 12.92 12.17
N ASP A 85 8.90 13.52 13.26
CA ASP A 85 10.27 14.06 13.40
C ASP A 85 11.36 13.00 13.21
N LEU A 86 11.03 11.72 13.29
CA LEU A 86 11.94 10.60 13.00
C LEU A 86 12.02 10.21 11.52
N THR A 87 11.11 10.73 10.70
CA THR A 87 10.85 10.19 9.36
C THR A 87 11.46 11.06 8.26
N THR A 88 11.45 10.54 7.03
CA THR A 88 11.80 11.32 5.84
C THR A 88 10.73 12.34 5.42
N ALA A 89 9.59 12.39 6.12
CA ALA A 89 8.56 13.39 5.86
C ALA A 89 9.10 14.80 6.11
N LYS A 90 8.56 15.78 5.36
CA LYS A 90 8.87 17.21 5.56
C LYS A 90 8.21 17.81 6.80
N LYS A 91 7.28 17.06 7.42
CA LYS A 91 6.60 17.48 8.65
C LYS A 91 7.57 17.38 9.82
N ARG A 92 7.43 18.33 10.73
CA ARG A 92 8.23 18.47 11.95
C ARG A 92 7.32 19.03 13.03
N TYR A 93 7.29 18.41 14.20
CA TYR A 93 6.46 18.82 15.32
C TYR A 93 7.30 19.54 16.39
N LEU A 94 8.55 19.14 16.59
CA LEU A 94 9.42 19.79 17.57
C LEU A 94 10.20 20.95 16.97
N THR A 95 10.34 22.03 17.73
CA THR A 95 11.28 23.12 17.45
C THR A 95 12.74 22.63 17.54
N ASP A 96 13.71 23.47 17.16
CA ASP A 96 15.13 23.14 17.28
C ASP A 96 15.60 22.99 18.73
N GLU A 97 14.99 23.71 19.67
CA GLU A 97 15.32 23.63 21.08
C GLU A 97 14.73 22.38 21.72
N GLU A 98 13.46 22.09 21.45
CA GLU A 98 12.78 20.87 21.93
C GLU A 98 13.42 19.61 21.38
N LEU A 99 13.80 19.60 20.10
CA LEU A 99 14.51 18.47 19.49
C LEU A 99 15.85 18.21 20.19
N LYS A 100 16.61 19.26 20.52
CA LYS A 100 17.87 19.12 21.27
C LYS A 100 17.60 18.59 22.68
N SER A 101 16.54 19.05 23.34
CA SER A 101 16.17 18.56 24.67
C SER A 101 15.83 17.07 24.61
N PHE A 102 15.07 16.64 23.61
CA PHE A 102 14.74 15.24 23.40
C PHE A 102 15.98 14.39 23.09
N GLU A 103 16.89 14.89 22.26
CA GLU A 103 18.18 14.23 22.01
C GLU A 103 18.99 14.05 23.30
N ASN A 104 19.03 15.05 24.18
CA ASN A 104 19.72 14.96 25.47
C ASN A 104 19.07 13.92 26.38
N TYR A 105 17.73 13.84 26.41
CA TYR A 105 17.03 12.78 27.14
C TYR A 105 17.41 11.39 26.62
N LEU A 106 17.45 11.18 25.30
CA LEU A 106 17.81 9.88 24.73
C LEU A 106 19.26 9.45 24.99
N GLU A 107 20.18 10.37 25.29
CA GLU A 107 21.54 10.01 25.70
C GLU A 107 21.60 9.38 27.10
N ASN A 108 20.63 9.70 27.97
CA ASN A 108 20.51 9.14 29.31
C ASN A 108 19.03 9.05 29.73
N PRO A 109 18.25 8.12 29.15
CA PRO A 109 16.83 8.00 29.45
C PRO A 109 16.61 7.57 30.89
N ALA A 110 15.48 7.96 31.48
CA ALA A 110 15.13 7.55 32.83
C ALA A 110 14.90 6.04 32.91
N ASP A 111 15.58 5.35 33.83
CA ASP A 111 15.49 3.88 33.98
C ASP A 111 14.06 3.40 34.29
N THR A 112 13.25 4.26 34.92
CA THR A 112 11.85 4.02 35.29
C THR A 112 10.86 4.30 34.16
N THR A 113 11.32 4.79 33.00
CA THR A 113 10.47 5.15 31.86
C THR A 113 10.77 4.25 30.68
N ARG A 114 9.74 3.57 30.17
CA ARG A 114 9.76 2.84 28.90
C ARG A 114 9.17 3.73 27.82
N LEU A 115 10.04 4.30 26.98
CA LEU A 115 9.64 5.18 25.89
C LEU A 115 9.31 4.35 24.64
N VAL A 116 8.10 4.52 24.14
CA VAL A 116 7.59 3.92 22.91
C VAL A 116 7.29 5.03 21.91
N ILE A 117 7.75 4.86 20.68
CA ILE A 117 7.54 5.84 19.62
C ILE A 117 6.87 5.16 18.42
N PHE A 118 5.72 5.69 18.00
CA PHE A 118 5.07 5.36 16.75
C PHE A 118 5.33 6.46 15.73
N ALA A 119 5.89 6.10 14.57
CA ALA A 119 6.18 7.06 13.50
C ALA A 119 5.78 6.50 12.13
N GLU A 120 4.76 7.09 11.50
CA GLU A 120 4.36 6.69 10.14
C GLU A 120 5.41 7.15 9.12
N GLY A 121 6.00 6.20 8.43
CA GLY A 121 6.95 6.43 7.36
C GLY A 121 8.36 5.94 7.66
N LYS A 122 9.20 6.03 6.64
CA LYS A 122 10.58 5.59 6.68
C LYS A 122 11.43 6.46 7.60
N LEU A 123 12.21 5.84 8.48
CA LEU A 123 13.13 6.52 9.37
C LEU A 123 14.26 7.23 8.60
N ASP A 124 14.48 8.52 8.89
CA ASP A 124 15.55 9.30 8.28
C ASP A 124 16.88 9.07 9.01
N SER A 125 17.66 8.11 8.50
CA SER A 125 18.94 7.69 9.08
C SER A 125 20.01 8.79 9.11
N LYS A 126 19.78 9.95 8.45
CA LYS A 126 20.71 11.09 8.50
C LYS A 126 20.54 11.90 9.78
N ARG A 127 19.34 11.93 10.36
CA ARG A 127 19.01 12.69 11.59
C ARG A 127 19.75 12.11 12.80
N ARG A 128 20.26 12.98 13.67
CA ARG A 128 20.97 12.55 14.89
C ARG A 128 20.05 11.76 15.82
N LEU A 129 18.82 12.24 16.03
CA LEU A 129 17.80 11.53 16.80
C LEU A 129 17.61 10.07 16.37
N VAL A 130 17.50 9.80 15.05
CA VAL A 130 17.36 8.44 14.52
C VAL A 130 18.62 7.60 14.76
N LYS A 131 19.82 8.20 14.71
CA LYS A 131 21.07 7.49 15.01
C LYS A 131 21.17 7.07 16.47
N LEU A 132 20.70 7.91 17.41
CA LEU A 132 20.63 7.57 18.83
C LEU A 132 19.66 6.40 19.06
N LEU A 133 18.45 6.49 18.52
CA LEU A 133 17.44 5.43 18.62
C LEU A 133 17.90 4.10 17.99
N LYS A 134 18.66 4.13 16.88
CA LYS A 134 19.26 2.93 16.27
C LYS A 134 20.36 2.30 17.10
N ARG A 135 21.08 3.09 17.89
CA ARG A 135 22.17 2.62 18.76
C ARG A 135 21.61 1.92 20.00
N ASP A 136 20.62 2.53 20.64
CA ASP A 136 20.19 2.16 22.00
C ASP A 136 18.79 1.55 22.08
N GLY A 137 17.97 1.70 21.03
CA GLY A 137 16.57 1.26 21.00
C GLY A 137 16.31 0.01 20.17
N LYS A 138 15.19 -0.65 20.45
CA LYS A 138 14.64 -1.73 19.64
C LYS A 138 13.69 -1.16 18.59
N ILE A 139 14.01 -1.38 17.31
CA ILE A 139 13.22 -0.89 16.18
C ILE A 139 12.43 -2.05 15.55
N PHE A 140 11.14 -1.83 15.34
CA PHE A 140 10.24 -2.64 14.53
C PHE A 140 9.89 -1.84 13.27
N GLU A 141 10.45 -2.25 12.13
CA GLU A 141 10.27 -1.54 10.86
C GLU A 141 9.18 -2.18 10.00
N ALA A 142 8.14 -1.42 9.71
CA ALA A 142 7.03 -1.75 8.82
C ALA A 142 7.41 -1.45 7.36
N ALA A 143 8.39 -2.19 6.85
CA ALA A 143 8.88 -2.02 5.48
C ALA A 143 8.07 -2.88 4.50
N GLU A 144 7.92 -2.38 3.27
CA GLU A 144 7.30 -3.16 2.19
C GLU A 144 7.96 -4.55 2.07
N LEU A 145 7.13 -5.59 2.20
CA LEU A 145 7.62 -6.96 2.14
C LEU A 145 7.94 -7.37 0.70
N LYS A 146 8.98 -8.18 0.54
CA LYS A 146 9.20 -8.89 -0.72
C LYS A 146 8.07 -9.90 -0.91
N GLU A 147 7.69 -10.18 -2.16
CA GLU A 147 6.59 -11.11 -2.47
C GLU A 147 6.74 -12.48 -1.79
N ALA A 148 7.97 -13.00 -1.68
CA ALA A 148 8.24 -14.27 -1.01
C ALA A 148 7.96 -14.20 0.50
N ASP A 149 8.35 -13.10 1.15
CA ASP A 149 8.13 -12.88 2.58
C ASP A 149 6.64 -12.62 2.86
N LEU A 150 5.97 -11.84 2.00
CA LEU A 150 4.53 -11.60 2.05
C LEU A 150 3.74 -12.91 1.92
N ARG A 151 4.07 -13.73 0.92
CA ARG A 151 3.48 -15.05 0.70
C ARG A 151 3.66 -15.94 1.93
N ALA A 152 4.89 -16.02 2.46
CA ALA A 152 5.20 -16.83 3.63
C ALA A 152 4.43 -16.35 4.87
N TYR A 153 4.35 -15.04 5.09
CA TYR A 153 3.61 -14.45 6.21
C TYR A 153 2.11 -14.78 6.13
N PHE A 154 1.45 -14.44 5.03
CA PHE A 154 0.00 -14.66 4.90
C PHE A 154 -0.37 -16.13 4.78
N SER A 155 0.54 -17.00 4.31
CA SER A 155 0.31 -18.44 4.33
C SER A 155 0.27 -18.98 5.77
N LYS A 156 1.16 -18.49 6.66
CA LYS A 156 1.10 -18.83 8.09
C LYS A 156 -0.14 -18.24 8.75
N GLU A 157 -0.48 -16.99 8.43
CA GLU A 157 -1.66 -16.33 9.00
C GLU A 157 -2.94 -17.07 8.60
N ALA A 158 -3.12 -17.39 7.31
CA ALA A 158 -4.23 -18.21 6.83
C ALA A 158 -4.35 -19.54 7.58
N GLN A 159 -3.22 -20.23 7.79
CA GLN A 159 -3.20 -21.48 8.55
C GLN A 159 -3.58 -21.27 10.02
N ALA A 160 -3.09 -20.21 10.66
CA ALA A 160 -3.43 -19.86 12.04
C ALA A 160 -4.92 -19.51 12.20
N GLU A 161 -5.54 -18.96 11.15
CA GLU A 161 -6.97 -18.69 11.09
C GLU A 161 -7.82 -19.91 10.67
N GLY A 162 -7.20 -21.06 10.40
CA GLY A 162 -7.88 -22.28 9.99
C GLY A 162 -8.34 -22.31 8.53
N LEU A 163 -7.90 -21.35 7.71
CA LEU A 163 -8.23 -21.28 6.29
C LEU A 163 -7.39 -22.27 5.49
N GLN A 164 -8.05 -23.06 4.65
CA GLN A 164 -7.39 -23.97 3.72
C GLN A 164 -7.61 -23.49 2.30
N PHE A 165 -6.57 -23.50 1.47
CA PHE A 165 -6.65 -23.09 0.07
C PHE A 165 -6.44 -24.30 -0.84
N ALA A 166 -7.24 -24.39 -1.89
CA ALA A 166 -6.99 -25.29 -3.01
C ALA A 166 -5.68 -24.87 -3.74
N PRO A 167 -5.07 -25.76 -4.54
CA PRO A 167 -3.89 -25.41 -5.33
C PRO A 167 -4.11 -24.13 -6.16
N ALA A 168 -3.10 -23.26 -6.19
CA ALA A 168 -3.11 -21.95 -6.87
C ALA A 168 -4.11 -20.89 -6.35
N ALA A 169 -5.08 -21.24 -5.50
CA ALA A 169 -6.04 -20.26 -4.96
C ALA A 169 -5.34 -19.19 -4.12
N PHE A 170 -4.41 -19.58 -3.24
CA PHE A 170 -3.66 -18.60 -2.44
C PHE A 170 -2.84 -17.64 -3.31
N ASP A 171 -2.21 -18.13 -4.39
CA ASP A 171 -1.49 -17.25 -5.32
C ASP A 171 -2.44 -16.29 -6.04
N GLN A 172 -3.66 -16.74 -6.38
CA GLN A 172 -4.68 -15.88 -6.99
C GLN A 172 -5.15 -14.78 -6.02
N LEU A 173 -5.27 -15.08 -4.73
CA LEU A 173 -5.55 -14.08 -3.69
C LEU A 173 -4.46 -13.01 -3.64
N LEU A 174 -3.18 -13.41 -3.63
CA LEU A 174 -2.05 -12.49 -3.61
C LEU A 174 -2.02 -11.61 -4.87
N LEU A 175 -2.30 -12.20 -6.03
CA LEU A 175 -2.38 -11.48 -7.30
C LEU A 175 -3.52 -10.46 -7.33
N LYS A 176 -4.74 -10.86 -6.94
CA LYS A 176 -5.89 -9.94 -6.84
C LYS A 176 -5.65 -8.80 -5.85
N SER A 177 -4.88 -9.07 -4.80
CA SER A 177 -4.49 -8.07 -3.80
C SER A 177 -3.27 -7.24 -4.22
N GLY A 178 -2.74 -7.45 -5.43
CA GLY A 178 -1.59 -6.73 -5.96
C GLY A 178 -0.31 -6.87 -5.12
N PHE A 179 -0.18 -7.93 -4.32
CA PHE A 179 0.87 -8.11 -3.31
C PHE A 179 0.99 -6.94 -2.30
N GLN A 180 -0.11 -6.22 -2.05
CA GLN A 180 -0.15 -5.16 -1.02
C GLN A 180 -0.60 -5.75 0.31
N PHE A 181 0.13 -5.46 1.39
CA PHE A 181 -0.12 -6.04 2.70
C PHE A 181 -1.56 -5.80 3.20
N SER A 182 -2.04 -4.57 3.11
CA SER A 182 -3.40 -4.17 3.51
C SER A 182 -4.48 -4.91 2.73
N GLU A 183 -4.33 -5.00 1.41
CA GLU A 183 -5.30 -5.68 0.54
C GLU A 183 -5.34 -7.19 0.79
N VAL A 184 -4.18 -7.83 0.96
CA VAL A 184 -4.14 -9.26 1.30
C VAL A 184 -4.80 -9.50 2.65
N SER A 185 -4.50 -8.69 3.66
CA SER A 185 -5.10 -8.79 5.00
C SER A 185 -6.62 -8.65 4.94
N LYS A 186 -7.13 -7.62 4.25
CA LYS A 186 -8.56 -7.37 4.06
C LYS A 186 -9.26 -8.53 3.34
N ASN A 187 -8.68 -8.99 2.22
CA ASN A 187 -9.27 -10.05 1.41
C ASN A 187 -9.23 -11.41 2.13
N LEU A 188 -8.19 -11.68 2.93
CA LEU A 188 -8.12 -12.87 3.77
C LEU A 188 -9.22 -12.86 4.85
N ALA A 189 -9.38 -11.74 5.55
CA ALA A 189 -10.45 -11.57 6.54
C ALA A 189 -11.84 -11.69 5.92
N PHE A 190 -12.04 -11.20 4.69
CA PHE A 190 -13.28 -11.38 3.95
C PHE A 190 -13.55 -12.87 3.63
N LEU A 191 -12.55 -13.58 3.12
CA LEU A 191 -12.68 -15.01 2.78
C LEU A 191 -13.01 -15.87 3.99
N LYS A 192 -12.50 -15.50 5.18
CA LYS A 192 -12.85 -16.14 6.44
C LYS A 192 -14.35 -16.05 6.76
N GLY A 193 -14.97 -14.90 6.50
CA GLY A 193 -16.41 -14.72 6.65
C GLY A 193 -17.23 -15.36 5.53
N TYR A 194 -16.68 -15.42 4.31
CA TYR A 194 -17.35 -16.00 3.15
C TYR A 194 -17.41 -17.53 3.19
N LYS A 195 -16.32 -18.19 3.62
CA LYS A 195 -16.20 -19.65 3.62
C LYS A 195 -15.85 -20.20 4.99
N GLU A 196 -16.87 -20.54 5.76
CA GLU A 196 -16.73 -21.06 7.13
C GLU A 196 -16.10 -22.46 7.19
N SER A 197 -16.19 -23.26 6.12
CA SER A 197 -15.63 -24.61 6.09
C SER A 197 -15.18 -25.06 4.68
N GLY A 198 -14.26 -26.02 4.65
CA GLY A 198 -13.69 -26.55 3.41
C GLY A 198 -12.52 -25.74 2.87
N GLN A 199 -12.16 -26.01 1.61
CA GLN A 199 -11.06 -25.32 0.94
C GLN A 199 -11.56 -24.15 0.10
N ILE A 200 -10.88 -23.01 0.20
CA ILE A 200 -11.04 -21.85 -0.67
C ILE A 200 -10.45 -22.19 -2.04
N SER A 201 -11.32 -22.25 -3.03
CA SER A 201 -11.06 -22.54 -4.44
C SER A 201 -10.80 -21.26 -5.24
N LEU A 202 -10.45 -21.42 -6.52
CA LEU A 202 -10.30 -20.27 -7.43
C LEU A 202 -11.66 -19.59 -7.69
N GLU A 203 -12.73 -20.38 -7.74
CA GLU A 203 -14.11 -19.91 -7.91
C GLU A 203 -14.54 -19.07 -6.72
N ASP A 204 -14.27 -19.52 -5.48
CA ASP A 204 -14.56 -18.73 -4.28
C ASP A 204 -13.85 -17.37 -4.32
N ILE A 205 -12.59 -17.32 -4.76
CA ILE A 205 -11.85 -16.04 -4.89
C ILE A 205 -12.42 -15.17 -6.00
N ALA A 206 -12.91 -15.78 -7.09
CA ALA A 206 -13.52 -15.05 -8.19
C ALA A 206 -14.83 -14.38 -7.77
N GLU A 207 -15.65 -15.07 -6.96
CA GLU A 207 -16.94 -14.59 -6.46
C GLU A 207 -16.82 -13.67 -5.24
N ALA A 208 -15.99 -14.04 -4.27
CA ALA A 208 -15.87 -13.37 -2.98
C ALA A 208 -15.06 -12.08 -3.08
N ILE A 209 -13.93 -12.10 -3.79
CA ILE A 209 -13.03 -10.94 -3.85
C ILE A 209 -13.44 -10.03 -5.00
N PRO A 210 -13.95 -8.81 -4.73
CA PRO A 210 -14.33 -7.87 -5.77
C PRO A 210 -13.16 -7.58 -6.69
N LYS A 211 -13.46 -7.36 -7.97
CA LYS A 211 -12.45 -6.86 -8.91
C LYS A 211 -12.04 -5.46 -8.48
N THR A 212 -10.74 -5.19 -8.52
CA THR A 212 -10.27 -3.81 -8.39
C THR A 212 -10.74 -3.01 -9.60
N LEU A 213 -10.79 -1.68 -9.46
CA LEU A 213 -11.06 -0.83 -10.62
C LEU A 213 -10.06 -1.09 -11.76
N GLN A 214 -8.80 -1.38 -11.42
CA GLN A 214 -7.77 -1.71 -12.40
C GLN A 214 -8.07 -3.02 -13.13
N ASP A 215 -8.56 -4.06 -12.43
CA ASP A 215 -8.98 -5.32 -13.05
C ASP A 215 -10.19 -5.11 -13.99
N ASN A 216 -11.17 -4.31 -13.56
CA ASN A 216 -12.31 -3.97 -14.41
C ASN A 216 -11.89 -3.20 -15.66
N ILE A 217 -10.92 -2.27 -15.56
CA ILE A 217 -10.37 -1.56 -16.72
C ILE A 217 -9.56 -2.49 -17.63
N PHE A 218 -8.88 -3.49 -17.07
CA PHE A 218 -8.22 -4.54 -17.85
C PHE A 218 -9.25 -5.33 -18.66
N ASP A 219 -10.33 -5.79 -18.02
CA ASP A 219 -11.42 -6.51 -18.69
C ASP A 219 -12.07 -5.64 -19.77
N LEU A 220 -12.35 -4.36 -19.46
CA LEU A 220 -12.87 -3.40 -20.42
C LEU A 220 -11.97 -3.30 -21.66
N THR A 221 -10.66 -3.22 -21.45
CA THR A 221 -9.68 -3.16 -22.54
C THR A 221 -9.75 -4.43 -23.40
N GLN A 222 -9.85 -5.61 -22.79
CA GLN A 222 -9.98 -6.87 -23.52
C GLN A 222 -11.28 -6.95 -24.33
N LEU A 223 -12.40 -6.52 -23.75
CA LEU A 223 -13.69 -6.48 -24.43
C LEU A 223 -13.64 -5.58 -25.68
N ILE A 224 -13.02 -4.40 -25.56
CA ILE A 224 -12.85 -3.46 -26.67
C ILE A 224 -11.97 -4.05 -27.77
N LEU A 225 -10.83 -4.65 -27.41
CA LEU A 225 -9.91 -5.28 -28.37
C LEU A 225 -10.54 -6.48 -29.09
N GLN A 226 -11.48 -7.17 -28.44
CA GLN A 226 -12.27 -8.26 -29.01
C GLN A 226 -13.55 -7.78 -29.72
N GLN A 227 -13.78 -6.47 -29.83
CA GLN A 227 -14.97 -5.85 -30.41
C GLN A 227 -16.29 -6.25 -29.74
N LYS A 228 -16.24 -6.63 -28.46
CA LYS A 228 -17.40 -6.95 -27.62
C LYS A 228 -17.98 -5.69 -26.99
N ILE A 229 -18.50 -4.79 -27.83
CA ILE A 229 -18.90 -3.45 -27.42
C ILE A 229 -20.05 -3.46 -26.40
N ASP A 230 -21.04 -4.35 -26.56
CA ASP A 230 -22.17 -4.41 -25.64
C ASP A 230 -21.74 -4.79 -24.22
N GLU A 231 -20.85 -5.79 -24.09
CA GLU A 231 -20.25 -6.19 -22.82
C GLU A 231 -19.40 -5.04 -22.23
N ALA A 232 -18.62 -4.35 -23.06
CA ALA A 232 -17.81 -3.21 -22.63
C ALA A 232 -18.67 -2.07 -22.08
N ARG A 233 -19.77 -1.72 -22.76
CA ARG A 233 -20.71 -0.68 -22.33
C ARG A 233 -21.46 -1.07 -21.05
N SER A 234 -21.83 -2.35 -20.91
CA SER A 234 -22.42 -2.85 -19.67
C SER A 234 -21.45 -2.69 -18.49
N LEU A 235 -20.18 -3.05 -18.67
CA LEU A 235 -19.16 -2.91 -17.64
C LEU A 235 -18.92 -1.45 -17.27
N VAL A 236 -18.86 -0.54 -18.25
CA VAL A 236 -18.76 0.91 -17.97
C VAL A 236 -19.95 1.39 -17.15
N ARG A 237 -21.17 0.99 -17.53
CA ARG A 237 -22.38 1.35 -16.79
C ARG A 237 -22.36 0.83 -15.35
N ASP A 238 -21.89 -0.40 -15.14
CA ASP A 238 -21.79 -0.97 -13.79
C ASP A 238 -20.79 -0.19 -12.94
N LEU A 239 -19.66 0.25 -13.52
CA LEU A 239 -18.67 1.08 -12.84
C LEU A 239 -19.21 2.47 -12.50
N THR A 240 -19.95 3.10 -13.42
CA THR A 240 -20.52 4.44 -13.17
C THR A 240 -21.64 4.40 -12.13
N LEU A 241 -22.44 3.32 -12.11
CA LEU A 241 -23.40 3.06 -11.02
C LEU A 241 -22.73 2.84 -9.66
N GLN A 242 -21.49 2.36 -9.63
CA GLN A 242 -20.66 2.25 -8.42
C GLN A 242 -20.01 3.59 -8.01
N GLY A 243 -20.28 4.68 -8.75
CA GLY A 243 -19.78 6.03 -8.46
C GLY A 243 -18.43 6.36 -9.08
N GLU A 244 -17.94 5.54 -10.01
CA GLU A 244 -16.73 5.83 -10.78
C GLU A 244 -17.01 6.82 -11.90
N ASP A 245 -16.21 7.90 -12.00
CA ASP A 245 -16.36 8.92 -13.06
C ASP A 245 -15.59 8.50 -14.33
N GLU A 246 -16.17 8.78 -15.50
CA GLU A 246 -15.60 8.42 -16.81
C GLU A 246 -14.20 9.00 -17.02
N ILE A 247 -13.91 10.20 -16.49
CA ILE A 247 -12.59 10.82 -16.53
C ILE A 247 -11.56 9.93 -15.81
N LYS A 248 -11.96 9.34 -14.67
CA LYS A 248 -11.11 8.41 -13.92
C LYS A 248 -10.90 7.12 -14.72
N LEU A 249 -11.94 6.59 -15.38
CA LEU A 249 -11.82 5.41 -16.24
C LEU A 249 -10.84 5.67 -17.41
N ILE A 250 -10.99 6.81 -18.09
CA ILE A 250 -10.09 7.25 -19.18
C ILE A 250 -8.65 7.34 -18.68
N ALA A 251 -8.43 7.95 -17.51
CA ALA A 251 -7.08 8.10 -16.96
C ALA A 251 -6.40 6.74 -16.70
N ILE A 252 -7.15 5.75 -16.18
CA ILE A 252 -6.63 4.40 -15.93
C ILE A 252 -6.38 3.66 -17.25
N MET A 253 -7.31 3.72 -18.21
CA MET A 253 -7.14 3.16 -19.55
C MET A 253 -5.91 3.74 -20.25
N LEU A 254 -5.71 5.06 -20.19
CA LEU A 254 -4.55 5.74 -20.75
C LEU A 254 -3.25 5.22 -20.10
N GLY A 255 -3.28 4.99 -18.78
CA GLY A 255 -2.19 4.33 -18.06
C GLY A 255 -1.88 2.93 -18.59
N GLN A 256 -2.92 2.11 -18.82
CA GLN A 256 -2.80 0.75 -19.35
C GLN A 256 -2.19 0.74 -20.76
N PHE A 257 -2.72 1.55 -21.69
CA PHE A 257 -2.20 1.66 -23.06
C PHE A 257 -0.78 2.23 -23.12
N ARG A 258 -0.42 3.12 -22.18
CA ARG A 258 0.96 3.58 -22.01
C ARG A 258 1.88 2.44 -21.59
N ILE A 259 1.47 1.60 -20.65
CA ILE A 259 2.24 0.41 -20.25
C ILE A 259 2.40 -0.55 -21.44
N PHE A 260 1.32 -0.82 -22.18
CA PHE A 260 1.39 -1.64 -23.40
C PHE A 260 2.38 -1.09 -24.42
N THR A 261 2.39 0.23 -24.63
CA THR A 261 3.35 0.88 -25.53
C THR A 261 4.78 0.70 -25.04
N GLN A 262 5.03 0.96 -23.76
CA GLN A 262 6.35 0.87 -23.15
C GLN A 262 6.92 -0.56 -23.21
N VAL A 263 6.14 -1.57 -22.81
CA VAL A 263 6.59 -2.97 -22.87
C VAL A 263 6.80 -3.43 -24.32
N LYS A 264 5.96 -2.97 -25.25
CA LYS A 264 6.09 -3.31 -26.68
C LYS A 264 7.38 -2.75 -27.28
N VAL A 265 7.67 -1.48 -27.04
CA VAL A 265 8.92 -0.84 -27.52
C VAL A 265 10.15 -1.56 -26.97
N LEU A 266 10.17 -1.89 -25.67
CA LEU A 266 11.31 -2.58 -25.07
C LEU A 266 11.45 -4.03 -25.58
N ALA A 267 10.34 -4.74 -25.75
CA ALA A 267 10.33 -6.09 -26.31
C ALA A 267 10.81 -6.12 -27.77
N GLU A 268 10.39 -5.16 -28.60
CA GLU A 268 10.85 -5.02 -29.99
C GLU A 268 12.36 -4.67 -30.07
N ASN A 269 12.91 -4.04 -29.04
CA ASN A 269 14.35 -3.83 -28.86
C ASN A 269 15.10 -5.05 -28.29
N GLY A 270 14.45 -6.22 -28.21
CA GLY A 270 15.07 -7.48 -27.79
C GLY A 270 15.25 -7.64 -26.28
N ARG A 271 14.60 -6.81 -25.45
CA ARG A 271 14.67 -6.94 -23.99
C ARG A 271 13.83 -8.12 -23.51
N ALA A 272 14.36 -8.91 -22.58
CA ALA A 272 13.62 -9.97 -21.89
C ALA A 272 12.68 -9.40 -20.83
N GLU A 273 11.66 -10.17 -20.40
CA GLU A 273 10.66 -9.76 -19.40
C GLU A 273 11.30 -9.18 -18.12
N SER A 274 12.30 -9.85 -17.57
CA SER A 274 13.02 -9.38 -16.36
C SER A 274 13.77 -8.07 -16.58
N GLN A 275 14.34 -7.86 -17.77
CA GLN A 275 15.02 -6.62 -18.13
C GLN A 275 14.02 -5.48 -18.31
N ILE A 276 12.85 -5.76 -18.90
CA ILE A 276 11.76 -4.77 -19.05
C ILE A 276 11.28 -4.29 -17.68
N VAL A 277 11.10 -5.20 -16.72
CA VAL A 277 10.75 -4.82 -15.34
C VAL A 277 11.79 -3.89 -14.73
N SER A 278 13.08 -4.20 -14.89
CA SER A 278 14.17 -3.36 -14.38
C SER A 278 14.18 -1.99 -15.06
N ASP A 279 14.21 -1.96 -16.40
CA ASP A 279 14.26 -0.74 -17.20
C ASP A 279 13.07 0.19 -16.85
N LEU A 280 11.85 -0.34 -16.77
CA LEU A 280 10.67 0.46 -16.40
C LEU A 280 10.71 0.92 -14.95
N SER A 281 11.25 0.12 -14.04
CA SER A 281 11.38 0.53 -12.64
C SER A 281 12.34 1.70 -12.50
N ASP A 282 13.45 1.67 -13.25
CA ASP A 282 14.45 2.74 -13.29
C ASP A 282 13.87 4.01 -13.94
N TYR A 283 13.21 3.89 -15.08
CA TYR A 283 12.62 5.04 -15.79
C TYR A 283 11.50 5.72 -15.02
N LEU A 284 10.69 4.96 -14.29
CA LEU A 284 9.55 5.50 -13.53
C LEU A 284 9.95 5.90 -12.10
N GLY A 285 11.18 5.60 -11.66
CA GLY A 285 11.65 5.86 -10.30
C GLY A 285 10.85 5.11 -9.23
N ARG A 286 10.14 4.04 -9.60
CA ARG A 286 9.35 3.19 -8.70
C ARG A 286 9.41 1.75 -9.17
N LYS A 287 9.38 0.81 -8.22
CA LYS A 287 9.36 -0.61 -8.55
C LYS A 287 8.08 -0.97 -9.32
N VAL A 288 8.23 -1.51 -10.53
CA VAL A 288 7.12 -1.98 -11.36
C VAL A 288 6.84 -3.44 -11.01
N ASN A 289 5.56 -3.80 -10.91
CA ASN A 289 5.14 -5.16 -10.63
C ASN A 289 5.49 -6.08 -11.83
N PRO A 290 6.28 -7.16 -11.64
CA PRO A 290 6.63 -8.09 -12.70
C PRO A 290 5.41 -8.72 -13.39
N TYR A 291 4.35 -9.04 -12.63
CA TYR A 291 3.12 -9.60 -13.18
C TYR A 291 2.42 -8.63 -14.11
N GLN A 292 2.39 -7.33 -13.77
CA GLN A 292 1.84 -6.30 -14.66
C GLN A 292 2.57 -6.29 -16.00
N VAL A 293 3.90 -6.37 -16.00
CA VAL A 293 4.71 -6.44 -17.22
C VAL A 293 4.43 -7.73 -18.00
N LYS A 294 4.35 -8.88 -17.32
CA LYS A 294 4.05 -10.16 -17.94
C LYS A 294 2.71 -10.17 -18.68
N PHE A 295 1.64 -9.69 -18.03
CA PHE A 295 0.32 -9.59 -18.68
C PHE A 295 0.33 -8.56 -19.79
N ALA A 296 0.95 -7.39 -19.58
CA ALA A 296 1.08 -6.37 -20.61
C ALA A 296 1.82 -6.86 -21.85
N LEU A 297 2.88 -7.66 -21.69
CA LEU A 297 3.61 -8.26 -22.82
C LEU A 297 2.75 -9.23 -23.62
N LYS A 298 1.96 -10.06 -22.91
CA LYS A 298 1.03 -10.99 -23.55
C LYS A 298 0.01 -10.24 -24.40
N ASP A 299 -0.59 -9.18 -23.86
CA ASP A 299 -1.69 -8.46 -24.49
C ASP A 299 -1.22 -7.48 -25.57
N ALA A 300 -0.07 -6.83 -25.38
CA ALA A 300 0.50 -5.91 -26.36
C ALA A 300 1.08 -6.63 -27.59
N ARG A 301 1.21 -7.97 -27.56
CA ARG A 301 1.83 -8.76 -28.63
C ARG A 301 1.13 -8.57 -29.98
N SER A 302 -0.20 -8.59 -29.99
CA SER A 302 -1.01 -8.46 -31.22
C SER A 302 -1.27 -7.01 -31.65
N LEU A 303 -1.04 -6.03 -30.76
CA LEU A 303 -1.35 -4.62 -31.00
C LEU A 303 -0.19 -3.94 -31.72
N SER A 304 -0.41 -3.13 -32.75
CA SER A 304 0.68 -2.36 -33.38
C SER A 304 1.06 -1.11 -32.58
N LEU A 305 2.31 -0.65 -32.65
CA LEU A 305 2.69 0.65 -32.03
C LEU A 305 1.87 1.82 -32.58
N SER A 306 1.50 1.76 -33.87
CA SER A 306 0.62 2.77 -34.49
C SER A 306 -0.76 2.80 -33.84
N PHE A 307 -1.36 1.63 -33.62
CA PHE A 307 -2.64 1.49 -32.92
C PHE A 307 -2.53 2.05 -31.49
N LEU A 308 -1.56 1.60 -30.71
CA LEU A 308 -1.37 2.05 -29.33
C LEU A 308 -1.22 3.58 -29.22
N LYS A 309 -0.39 4.18 -30.09
CA LYS A 309 -0.21 5.64 -30.16
C LYS A 309 -1.53 6.36 -30.46
N LYS A 310 -2.27 5.87 -31.45
CA LYS A 310 -3.56 6.45 -31.86
C LYS A 310 -4.64 6.30 -30.80
N THR A 311 -4.68 5.16 -30.10
CA THR A 311 -5.59 4.92 -28.97
C THR A 311 -5.31 5.87 -27.83
N MET A 312 -4.05 6.05 -27.45
CA MET A 312 -3.68 7.04 -26.44
C MET A 312 -4.07 8.46 -26.85
N ALA A 313 -3.84 8.85 -28.11
CA ALA A 313 -4.25 10.15 -28.62
C ALA A 313 -5.79 10.35 -28.56
N CYS A 314 -6.56 9.31 -28.90
CA CYS A 314 -8.02 9.33 -28.79
C CYS A 314 -8.46 9.54 -27.34
N LEU A 315 -7.89 8.80 -26.38
CA LEU A 315 -8.22 8.93 -24.95
C LEU A 315 -7.85 10.31 -24.40
N ILE A 316 -6.71 10.87 -24.80
CA ILE A 316 -6.27 12.22 -24.40
C ILE A 316 -7.23 13.29 -24.96
N GLU A 317 -7.62 13.18 -26.23
CA GLU A 317 -8.56 14.10 -26.85
C GLU A 317 -9.94 14.01 -26.18
N THR A 318 -10.41 12.80 -25.86
CA THR A 318 -11.67 12.59 -25.12
C THR A 318 -11.62 13.23 -23.74
N ASP A 319 -10.53 13.05 -22.98
CA ASP A 319 -10.35 13.71 -21.67
C ASP A 319 -10.39 15.24 -21.79
N TYR A 320 -9.73 15.80 -22.81
CA TYR A 320 -9.77 17.24 -23.09
C TYR A 320 -11.19 17.73 -23.42
N GLN A 321 -11.90 17.03 -24.31
CA GLN A 321 -13.26 17.37 -24.72
C GLN A 321 -14.24 17.36 -23.53
N ILE A 322 -14.14 16.35 -22.66
CA ILE A 322 -14.91 16.27 -21.42
C ILE A 322 -14.62 17.48 -20.52
N LYS A 323 -13.35 17.78 -20.25
CA LYS A 323 -12.96 18.90 -19.37
C LYS A 323 -13.31 20.27 -19.92
N SER A 324 -13.39 20.40 -21.24
CA SER A 324 -13.82 21.62 -21.93
C SER A 324 -15.34 21.81 -22.00
N GLY A 325 -16.14 20.79 -21.63
CA GLY A 325 -17.59 20.87 -21.59
C GLY A 325 -18.28 20.90 -22.96
N LEU A 326 -17.62 20.42 -24.01
CA LEU A 326 -18.16 20.44 -25.39
C LEU A 326 -19.36 19.50 -25.58
N TYR A 327 -19.36 18.34 -24.92
CA TYR A 327 -20.39 17.30 -25.01
C TYR A 327 -20.54 16.54 -23.68
N ASP A 328 -21.58 15.71 -23.59
CA ASP A 328 -21.82 14.84 -22.44
C ASP A 328 -20.71 13.78 -22.29
N LYS A 329 -20.32 13.50 -21.04
CA LYS A 329 -19.18 12.64 -20.70
C LYS A 329 -19.39 11.21 -21.20
N ASP A 330 -20.57 10.66 -20.89
CA ASP A 330 -20.98 9.31 -21.22
C ASP A 330 -20.90 9.08 -22.73
N TYR A 331 -21.41 10.05 -23.50
CA TYR A 331 -21.38 10.01 -24.97
C TYR A 331 -19.96 10.06 -25.52
N LEU A 332 -19.12 10.97 -25.01
CA LEU A 332 -17.73 11.10 -25.46
C LEU A 332 -16.91 9.86 -25.15
N PHE A 333 -17.17 9.23 -24.00
CA PHE A 333 -16.49 8.00 -23.62
C PHE A 333 -16.95 6.83 -24.49
N ASP A 334 -18.26 6.60 -24.66
CA ASP A 334 -18.81 5.57 -25.56
C ASP A 334 -18.25 5.71 -26.98
N LEU A 335 -18.19 6.94 -27.51
CA LEU A 335 -17.62 7.21 -28.83
C LEU A 335 -16.12 6.87 -28.90
N ALA A 336 -15.36 7.11 -27.83
CA ALA A 336 -13.96 6.73 -27.76
C ALA A 336 -13.79 5.21 -27.80
N LEU A 337 -14.59 4.46 -27.03
CA LEU A 337 -14.53 2.99 -27.01
C LEU A 337 -14.84 2.40 -28.40
N LEU A 338 -15.85 2.94 -29.09
CA LEU A 338 -16.19 2.57 -30.46
C LEU A 338 -15.04 2.82 -31.43
N LYS A 339 -14.45 4.02 -31.42
CA LYS A 339 -13.30 4.37 -32.27
C LYS A 339 -12.10 3.45 -32.04
N ILE A 340 -11.85 3.06 -30.80
CA ILE A 340 -10.77 2.13 -30.44
C ILE A 340 -11.08 0.73 -30.97
N ALA A 341 -12.29 0.23 -30.80
CA ALA A 341 -12.68 -1.12 -31.25
C ALA A 341 -12.68 -1.29 -32.77
N THR A 342 -13.16 -0.28 -33.51
CA THR A 342 -13.21 -0.31 -34.98
C THR A 342 -11.87 0.04 -35.64
N GLY A 343 -10.92 0.58 -34.86
CA GLY A 343 -9.64 1.06 -35.39
C GLY A 343 -9.76 2.37 -36.18
N GLU A 344 -10.92 3.03 -36.16
CA GLU A 344 -11.18 4.34 -36.80
C GLU A 344 -10.56 5.49 -35.98
N LEU A 345 -9.29 5.34 -35.65
CA LEU A 345 -8.54 6.32 -34.90
C LEU A 345 -7.91 7.32 -35.87
N GLN A 346 -8.52 8.50 -35.98
CA GLN A 346 -7.97 9.61 -36.73
C GLN A 346 -6.79 10.20 -35.96
N ALA A 347 -5.60 10.19 -36.57
CA ALA A 347 -4.51 11.03 -36.11
C ALA A 347 -4.70 12.40 -36.76
N LYS A 348 -4.87 13.46 -35.96
CA LYS A 348 -4.56 14.81 -36.42
C LYS A 348 -3.06 15.02 -36.38
#